data_AF-A0A8H6GY20-F1
#
_entry.id   AF-A0A8H6GY20-F1
#
_cell.length_a   1.000
_cell.length_b   1.000
_cell.length_c   1.000
_cell.angle_alpha   90.00
_cell.angle_beta   90.00
_cell.angle_gamma   90.00
#
_symmetry.space_group_name_H-M   'P 1'
#
loop_
_entity.id
_entity.type
_entity.pdbx_description
1 polymer ?
#
loop_
_entity_poly.entity_id
_entity_poly.type
_entity_poly.pdbx_seq_one_letter_code
_entity_poly.pdbx_strand_id
1 'polypeptide(L)'
;MPALAKKTSYIYMAAYATNAFLYPKKDAGTGEYVLTVPTSKNLRMPIIDIDGSAGSFVRALIEDEPAGTKLLAYDSDLNILEIVDTWSRVTGKKAVFQSMSEEEMHKKTGLPYEVLDGAAYLDEYGYVEGVEGAITPEQLKKPVKTDSFEEYLRKQDMETLLSFQYGLPELPSRK
;
A
#
# COMPACT_ATOMS: atom_id res chain seq x y z
N MET A 1 8.36 22.34 -22.28
CA MET A 1 8.44 23.27 -21.13
C MET A 1 9.71 23.04 -20.31
N PRO A 2 10.92 23.31 -20.83
CA PRO A 2 12.18 22.91 -20.17
C PRO A 2 12.48 23.66 -18.86
N ALA A 3 12.06 24.92 -18.76
CA ALA A 3 12.30 25.74 -17.56
C ALA A 3 11.45 25.31 -16.36
N LEU A 4 10.24 24.77 -16.58
CA LEU A 4 9.39 24.25 -15.51
C LEU A 4 9.90 22.91 -14.98
N ALA A 5 10.36 22.02 -15.87
CA ALA A 5 10.90 20.72 -15.46
C ALA A 5 12.05 20.86 -14.43
N LYS A 6 12.87 21.92 -14.55
CA LYS A 6 13.94 22.24 -13.58
C LYS A 6 13.44 22.67 -12.19
N LYS A 7 12.14 22.98 -12.06
CA LYS A 7 11.48 23.39 -10.82
C LYS A 7 10.52 22.33 -10.29
N THR A 8 10.37 21.20 -10.99
CA THR A 8 9.42 20.15 -10.65
C THR A 8 10.06 19.12 -9.76
N SER A 9 9.43 18.84 -8.62
CA SER A 9 9.67 17.65 -7.80
C SER A 9 8.62 16.59 -8.12
N TYR A 10 8.94 15.33 -7.87
CA TYR A 10 8.07 14.18 -8.15
C TYR A 10 7.77 13.44 -6.86
N ILE A 11 6.49 13.11 -6.67
CA ILE A 11 6.04 12.28 -5.56
C ILE A 11 5.47 10.98 -6.13
N TYR A 12 5.96 9.87 -5.60
CA TYR A 12 5.52 8.52 -5.91
C TYR A 12 4.75 8.04 -4.69
N MET A 13 3.44 7.86 -4.84
CA MET A 13 2.61 7.38 -3.75
C MET A 13 2.73 5.87 -3.64
N ALA A 14 2.96 5.38 -2.42
CA ALA A 14 3.02 3.97 -2.13
C ALA A 14 1.62 3.30 -2.15
N ALA A 15 1.47 2.05 -1.67
CA ALA A 15 0.16 1.42 -1.56
C ALA A 15 -0.75 2.23 -0.64
N TYR A 16 -1.99 2.47 -1.05
CA TYR A 16 -2.92 3.19 -0.21
C TYR A 16 -3.31 2.28 0.94
N ALA A 17 -3.41 2.82 2.14
CA ALA A 17 -3.84 2.07 3.32
C ALA A 17 -5.24 1.47 3.11
N THR A 18 -6.03 1.96 2.17
CA THR A 18 -7.35 1.44 1.77
C THR A 18 -7.29 0.30 0.73
N ASN A 19 -6.12 -0.05 0.20
CA ASN A 19 -5.99 -1.09 -0.82
C ASN A 19 -6.33 -2.47 -0.25
N ALA A 20 -7.22 -3.19 -0.94
CA ALA A 20 -7.71 -4.49 -0.48
C ALA A 20 -6.59 -5.53 -0.30
N PHE A 21 -5.50 -5.46 -1.05
CA PHE A 21 -4.37 -6.40 -0.92
C PHE A 21 -3.54 -6.25 0.37
N LEU A 22 -3.90 -5.33 1.26
CA LEU A 22 -3.30 -5.20 2.61
C LEU A 22 -4.10 -5.94 3.70
N TYR A 23 -5.30 -6.44 3.39
CA TYR A 23 -6.25 -6.93 4.40
C TYR A 23 -6.56 -8.41 4.23
N PRO A 24 -6.42 -9.24 5.28
CA PRO A 24 -6.95 -10.60 5.27
C PRO A 24 -8.46 -10.62 5.00
N LYS A 25 -8.93 -11.60 4.21
CA LYS A 25 -10.35 -11.82 3.95
C LYS A 25 -10.80 -13.12 4.60
N LYS A 26 -12.05 -13.16 5.01
CA LYS A 26 -12.64 -14.36 5.59
C LYS A 26 -12.91 -15.38 4.48
N ASP A 27 -12.30 -16.54 4.56
CA ASP A 27 -12.59 -17.66 3.68
C ASP A 27 -13.97 -18.23 4.01
N ALA A 28 -14.85 -18.35 3.01
CA ALA A 28 -16.23 -18.79 3.22
C ALA A 28 -16.33 -20.29 3.57
N GLY A 29 -15.35 -21.09 3.18
CA GLY A 29 -15.32 -22.54 3.44
C GLY A 29 -14.76 -22.88 4.81
N THR A 30 -13.67 -22.22 5.23
CA THR A 30 -13.01 -22.51 6.51
C THR A 30 -13.40 -21.56 7.63
N GLY A 31 -13.88 -20.35 7.29
CA GLY A 31 -14.14 -19.28 8.25
C GLY A 31 -12.89 -18.57 8.77
N GLU A 32 -11.69 -18.98 8.32
CA GLU A 32 -10.41 -18.40 8.69
C GLU A 32 -10.15 -17.10 7.91
N TYR A 33 -9.32 -16.21 8.46
CA TYR A 33 -8.86 -15.02 7.74
C TYR A 33 -7.56 -15.33 7.00
N VAL A 34 -7.53 -15.04 5.71
CA VAL A 34 -6.38 -15.32 4.84
C VAL A 34 -6.08 -14.09 3.99
N LEU A 35 -4.81 -13.68 3.96
CA LEU A 35 -4.31 -12.74 2.96
C LEU A 35 -3.68 -13.53 1.81
N THR A 36 -4.43 -13.65 0.72
CA THR A 36 -3.98 -14.29 -0.53
C THR A 36 -3.48 -13.23 -1.51
N VAL A 37 -2.25 -13.34 -2.00
CA VAL A 37 -1.64 -12.37 -2.94
C VAL A 37 -0.66 -13.11 -3.86
N PRO A 38 -0.49 -12.73 -5.15
CA PRO A 38 0.39 -13.43 -6.08
C PRO A 38 1.84 -12.98 -5.94
N THR A 39 2.42 -13.29 -4.79
CA THR A 39 3.73 -12.78 -4.40
C THR A 39 4.42 -13.71 -3.41
N SER A 40 5.72 -13.55 -3.22
CA SER A 40 6.47 -14.24 -2.17
C SER A 40 6.17 -13.66 -0.79
N LYS A 41 6.58 -14.36 0.26
CA LYS A 41 6.49 -13.86 1.64
C LYS A 41 7.45 -12.70 1.93
N ASN A 42 8.33 -12.35 0.99
CA ASN A 42 9.37 -11.32 1.16
C ASN A 42 8.93 -9.96 0.62
N LEU A 43 7.79 -9.88 -0.07
CA LEU A 43 7.28 -8.63 -0.62
C LEU A 43 7.23 -7.54 0.44
N ARG A 44 7.91 -6.43 0.16
CA ARG A 44 7.82 -5.19 0.94
C ARG A 44 6.82 -4.24 0.31
N MET A 45 5.97 -3.70 1.16
CA MET A 45 4.89 -2.80 0.82
C MET A 45 5.03 -1.53 1.65
N PRO A 46 5.58 -0.45 1.07
CA PRO A 46 5.34 0.89 1.60
C PRO A 46 3.84 1.19 1.52
N ILE A 47 3.28 1.73 2.61
CA ILE A 47 1.86 2.01 2.80
C ILE A 47 1.67 3.47 3.19
N ILE A 48 0.68 4.14 2.60
CA ILE A 48 0.34 5.53 2.89
C ILE A 48 -1.15 5.71 3.17
N ASP A 49 -1.49 6.42 4.24
CA ASP A 49 -2.80 7.05 4.40
C ASP A 49 -2.83 8.33 3.54
N ILE A 50 -3.50 8.24 2.39
CA ILE A 50 -3.55 9.36 1.45
C ILE A 50 -4.22 10.59 2.07
N ASP A 51 -5.28 10.40 2.84
CA ASP A 51 -6.05 11.52 3.40
C ASP A 51 -5.30 12.18 4.57
N GLY A 52 -4.58 11.39 5.38
CA GLY A 52 -3.82 11.87 6.52
C GLY A 52 -2.42 12.43 6.18
N SER A 53 -1.73 11.85 5.19
CA SER A 53 -0.27 12.00 5.05
C SER A 53 0.18 12.65 3.75
N ALA A 54 -0.57 12.49 2.65
CA ALA A 54 -0.14 12.95 1.33
C ALA A 54 0.19 14.46 1.30
N GLY A 55 -0.68 15.28 1.91
CA GLY A 55 -0.49 16.73 1.97
C GLY A 55 0.80 17.13 2.69
N SER A 56 1.17 16.40 3.74
CA SER A 56 2.39 16.68 4.52
C SER A 56 3.66 16.37 3.72
N PHE A 57 3.68 15.29 2.95
CA PHE A 57 4.79 14.96 2.06
C PHE A 57 4.93 15.94 0.89
N VAL A 58 3.80 16.33 0.27
CA VAL A 58 3.80 17.36 -0.78
C VAL A 58 4.33 18.67 -0.24
N ARG A 59 3.91 19.06 0.96
CA ARG A 59 4.40 20.28 1.63
C ARG A 59 5.90 20.24 1.86
N ALA A 60 6.44 19.12 2.35
CA ALA A 60 7.89 18.95 2.56
C ALA A 60 8.67 19.11 1.25
N LEU A 61 8.17 18.55 0.14
CA LEU A 61 8.78 18.71 -1.19
C LEU A 61 8.80 20.16 -1.68
N ILE A 62 7.83 20.97 -1.29
CA ILE A 62 7.70 22.38 -1.69
C ILE A 62 8.52 23.30 -0.80
N GLU A 63 8.45 23.11 0.52
CA GLU A 63 8.99 24.06 1.51
C GLU A 63 10.45 23.77 1.89
N ASP A 64 10.86 22.50 1.88
CA ASP A 64 12.12 22.08 2.52
C ASP A 64 13.12 21.47 1.52
N GLU A 65 12.64 20.72 0.54
CA GLU A 65 13.49 20.03 -0.43
C GLU A 65 13.86 20.90 -1.65
N PRO A 66 15.03 20.66 -2.28
CA PRO A 66 15.36 21.33 -3.52
C PRO A 66 14.41 20.88 -4.65
N ALA A 67 14.24 21.73 -5.66
CA ALA A 67 13.54 21.34 -6.87
C ALA A 67 14.23 20.14 -7.54
N GLY A 68 13.43 19.24 -8.11
CA GLY A 68 13.93 18.02 -8.75
C GLY A 68 13.94 16.80 -7.83
N THR A 69 13.63 16.96 -6.54
CA THR A 69 13.55 15.83 -5.60
C THR A 69 12.46 14.84 -6.03
N LYS A 70 12.79 13.56 -5.95
CA LYS A 70 11.90 12.44 -6.22
C LYS A 70 11.69 11.70 -4.90
N LEU A 71 10.47 11.65 -4.38
CA LEU A 71 10.16 11.03 -3.10
C LEU A 71 9.20 9.87 -3.28
N LEU A 72 9.55 8.69 -2.78
CA LEU A 72 8.59 7.62 -2.48
C LEU A 72 7.94 7.94 -1.12
N ALA A 73 6.68 8.34 -1.13
CA ALA A 73 5.97 8.76 0.07
C ALA A 73 5.21 7.58 0.71
N TYR A 74 5.48 7.32 1.98
CA TYR A 74 4.81 6.31 2.80
C TYR A 74 4.88 6.64 4.29
N ASP A 75 3.99 6.01 5.05
CA ASP A 75 3.89 6.11 6.52
C ASP A 75 4.49 4.90 7.22
N SER A 76 4.51 3.75 6.55
CA SER A 76 5.13 2.53 7.03
C SER A 76 5.63 1.71 5.85
N ASP A 77 6.81 1.12 5.98
CA ASP A 77 7.35 0.14 5.03
C ASP A 77 7.39 -1.22 5.73
N LEU A 78 6.47 -2.10 5.37
CA LEU A 78 6.27 -3.40 6.02
C LEU A 78 6.35 -4.53 4.99
N ASN A 79 6.88 -5.68 5.38
CA ASN A 79 6.72 -6.88 4.58
C ASN A 79 5.30 -7.48 4.74
N ILE A 80 4.90 -8.35 3.82
CA ILE A 80 3.55 -8.91 3.78
C ILE A 80 3.16 -9.69 5.06
N LEU A 81 4.12 -10.32 5.75
CA LEU A 81 3.86 -11.01 7.01
C LEU A 81 3.63 -10.02 8.15
N GLU A 82 4.42 -8.95 8.20
CA GLU A 82 4.25 -7.86 9.18
C GLU A 82 2.89 -7.18 9.02
N ILE A 83 2.39 -7.04 7.79
CA ILE A 83 1.04 -6.52 7.52
C ILE A 83 -0.02 -7.44 8.14
N VAL A 84 0.05 -8.75 7.90
CA VAL A 84 -0.89 -9.74 8.45
C VAL A 84 -0.83 -9.75 9.98
N ASP A 85 0.37 -9.72 10.55
CA ASP A 85 0.57 -9.70 12.00
C ASP A 85 0.01 -8.41 12.62
N THR A 86 0.22 -7.27 11.97
CA THR A 86 -0.28 -5.96 12.44
C THR A 86 -1.80 -5.92 12.43
N TRP A 87 -2.43 -6.37 11.33
CA TRP A 87 -3.89 -6.51 11.27
C TRP A 87 -4.41 -7.47 12.34
N SER A 88 -3.73 -8.60 12.58
CA SER A 88 -4.13 -9.58 13.59
C SER A 88 -4.04 -9.01 15.01
N ARG A 89 -2.99 -8.24 15.33
CA ARG A 89 -2.85 -7.55 16.62
C ARG A 89 -3.96 -6.52 16.87
N VAL A 90 -4.35 -5.77 15.83
CA VAL A 90 -5.38 -4.72 15.96
C VAL A 90 -6.79 -5.32 16.06
N THR A 91 -7.10 -6.32 15.25
CA THR A 91 -8.45 -6.91 15.19
C THR A 91 -8.70 -8.02 16.22
N GLY A 92 -7.63 -8.59 16.78
CA GLY A 92 -7.70 -9.79 17.62
C GLY A 92 -8.10 -11.06 16.86
N LYS A 93 -8.13 -11.03 15.52
CA LYS A 93 -8.40 -12.19 14.67
C LYS A 93 -7.09 -12.82 14.21
N LYS A 94 -7.05 -14.15 14.19
CA LYS A 94 -5.93 -14.87 13.60
C LYS A 94 -6.06 -14.83 12.08
N ALA A 95 -5.02 -14.35 11.40
CA ALA A 95 -4.90 -14.43 9.96
C ALA A 95 -3.60 -15.13 9.54
N VAL A 96 -3.58 -15.63 8.30
CA VAL A 96 -2.40 -16.24 7.68
C VAL A 96 -2.17 -15.66 6.29
N PHE A 97 -0.92 -15.63 5.85
CA PHE A 97 -0.57 -15.32 4.47
C PHE A 97 -0.59 -16.59 3.62
N GLN A 98 -1.09 -16.49 2.39
CA GLN A 98 -1.04 -17.53 1.39
C GLN A 98 -0.59 -16.96 0.05
N SER A 99 0.54 -17.45 -0.47
CA SER A 99 0.94 -17.19 -1.85
C SER A 99 0.10 -18.05 -2.80
N MET A 100 -0.29 -17.48 -3.95
CA MET A 100 -1.10 -18.13 -4.99
C MET A 100 -0.67 -17.58 -6.35
N SER A 101 -0.65 -18.38 -7.42
CA SER A 101 -0.31 -17.83 -8.74
C SER A 101 -1.37 -16.83 -9.22
N GLU A 102 -0.98 -15.92 -10.13
CA GLU A 102 -1.93 -14.99 -10.75
C GLU A 102 -3.07 -15.72 -11.47
N GLU A 103 -2.76 -16.83 -12.16
CA GLU A 103 -3.76 -17.66 -12.84
C GLU A 103 -4.79 -18.24 -11.86
N GLU A 104 -4.34 -18.81 -10.75
CA GLU A 104 -5.22 -19.36 -9.72
C GLU A 104 -6.06 -18.25 -9.07
N MET A 105 -5.44 -17.10 -8.80
CA MET A 105 -6.13 -15.98 -8.18
C MET A 105 -7.15 -15.34 -9.12
N HIS A 106 -6.83 -15.21 -10.41
CA HIS A 106 -7.76 -14.79 -11.46
C HIS A 106 -8.96 -15.72 -11.53
N LYS A 107 -8.74 -17.04 -11.58
CA LYS A 107 -9.82 -18.05 -11.58
C LYS A 107 -10.68 -17.98 -10.32
N LYS A 108 -10.08 -17.73 -9.15
CA LYS A 108 -10.78 -17.70 -7.85
C LYS A 108 -11.58 -16.40 -7.65
N THR A 109 -11.04 -15.26 -8.07
CA THR A 109 -11.56 -13.93 -7.71
C THR A 109 -12.20 -13.17 -8.88
N GLY A 110 -11.90 -13.56 -10.12
CA GLY A 110 -12.27 -12.82 -11.32
C GLY A 110 -11.49 -11.52 -11.54
N LEU A 111 -10.49 -11.21 -10.70
CA LEU A 111 -9.67 -10.00 -10.86
C LEU A 111 -8.83 -10.07 -12.13
N PRO A 112 -8.75 -8.99 -12.93
CA PRO A 112 -7.96 -8.98 -14.16
C PRO A 112 -6.46 -9.11 -13.86
N TYR A 113 -5.70 -9.69 -14.79
CA TYR A 113 -4.26 -9.92 -14.61
C TYR A 113 -3.51 -8.62 -14.35
N GLU A 114 -3.90 -7.51 -14.95
CA GLU A 114 -3.28 -6.19 -14.74
C GLU A 114 -3.35 -5.71 -13.28
N VAL A 115 -4.33 -6.18 -12.50
CA VAL A 115 -4.44 -5.89 -11.06
C VAL A 115 -3.57 -6.84 -10.23
N LEU A 116 -3.38 -8.08 -10.70
CA LEU A 116 -2.61 -9.12 -10.02
C LEU A 116 -1.10 -8.97 -10.25
N ASP A 117 -0.71 -8.60 -11.47
CA ASP A 117 0.67 -8.40 -11.93
C ASP A 117 1.38 -7.34 -11.09
N GLY A 118 0.65 -6.32 -10.63
CA GLY A 118 1.21 -5.27 -9.78
C GLY A 118 1.90 -5.82 -8.52
N ALA A 119 1.32 -6.83 -7.86
CA ALA A 119 1.92 -7.42 -6.66
C ALA A 119 3.14 -8.31 -6.99
N ALA A 120 3.10 -9.02 -8.12
CA ALA A 120 4.21 -9.85 -8.58
C ALA A 120 5.42 -8.98 -8.98
N TYR A 121 5.16 -7.91 -9.74
CA TYR A 121 6.17 -6.93 -10.13
C TYR A 121 6.85 -6.27 -8.92
N LEU A 122 6.07 -5.86 -7.91
CA LEU A 122 6.61 -5.21 -6.72
C LEU A 122 7.52 -6.14 -5.89
N ASP A 123 7.30 -7.45 -5.94
CA ASP A 123 8.14 -8.43 -5.23
C ASP A 123 9.52 -8.57 -5.86
N GLU A 124 9.59 -8.43 -7.19
CA GLU A 124 10.84 -8.53 -7.94
C GLU A 124 11.61 -7.20 -7.99
N TYR A 125 10.91 -6.09 -8.19
CA TYR A 125 11.51 -4.79 -8.52
C TYR A 125 11.30 -3.72 -7.44
N GLY A 126 10.16 -3.71 -6.76
CA GLY A 126 9.78 -2.66 -5.80
C GLY A 126 9.24 -1.38 -6.45
N TYR A 127 8.90 -0.39 -5.62
CA TYR A 127 8.07 0.76 -6.02
C TYR A 127 8.74 1.81 -6.91
N VAL A 128 10.06 1.96 -6.80
CA VAL A 128 10.82 3.03 -7.47
C VAL A 128 11.98 2.47 -8.29
N GLU A 129 11.89 1.20 -8.69
CA GLU A 129 12.86 0.62 -9.61
C GLU A 129 12.95 1.45 -10.90
N GLY A 130 14.18 1.70 -11.34
CA GLY A 130 14.45 2.58 -12.49
C GLY A 130 14.27 4.08 -12.22
N VAL A 131 13.85 4.51 -11.03
CA VAL A 131 13.76 5.93 -10.65
C VAL A 131 15.06 6.39 -9.98
N GLU A 132 16.03 6.81 -10.78
CA GLU A 132 17.32 7.29 -10.27
C GLU A 132 17.16 8.47 -9.29
N GLY A 133 17.79 8.35 -8.12
CA GLY A 133 17.83 9.39 -7.10
C GLY A 133 16.54 9.56 -6.31
N ALA A 134 15.62 8.60 -6.35
CA ALA A 134 14.47 8.58 -5.45
C ALA A 134 14.95 8.46 -3.98
N ILE A 135 14.35 9.26 -3.11
CA ILE A 135 14.56 9.21 -1.66
C ILE A 135 13.31 8.69 -0.96
N THR A 136 13.46 8.26 0.29
CA THR A 136 12.37 7.83 1.19
C THR A 136 12.10 8.88 2.27
N PRO A 137 10.99 8.77 3.04
CA PRO A 137 10.62 9.72 4.08
C PRO A 137 11.72 9.98 5.12
N GLU A 138 12.49 8.96 5.47
CA GLU A 138 13.58 9.04 6.45
C GLU A 138 14.76 9.89 5.96
N GLN A 139 14.86 10.13 4.65
CA GLN A 139 15.92 10.90 4.02
C GLN A 139 15.52 12.37 3.79
N LEU A 140 14.29 12.77 4.11
CA LEU A 140 13.86 14.17 4.05
C LEU A 140 14.64 15.01 5.06
N LYS A 141 14.97 16.26 4.70
CA LYS A 141 15.69 17.20 5.58
C LYS A 141 14.93 17.47 6.88
N LYS A 142 13.61 17.48 6.80
CA LYS A 142 12.72 17.60 7.95
C LYS A 142 11.81 16.36 8.00
N PRO A 143 11.85 15.57 9.09
CA PRO A 143 10.98 14.43 9.24
C PRO A 143 9.51 14.84 9.18
N VAL A 144 8.75 14.18 8.30
CA VAL A 144 7.30 14.28 8.28
C VAL A 144 6.75 13.29 9.30
N LYS A 145 5.95 13.78 10.25
CA LYS A 145 5.28 12.92 11.23
C LYS A 145 3.96 12.44 10.65
N THR A 146 3.79 11.13 10.60
CA THR A 146 2.57 10.47 10.15
C THR A 146 2.21 9.33 11.12
N ASP A 147 0.97 8.86 11.04
CA ASP A 147 0.56 7.67 11.78
C ASP A 147 1.14 6.43 11.11
N SER A 148 1.71 5.51 11.88
CA SER A 148 2.06 4.19 11.38
C SER A 148 0.83 3.44 10.85
N PHE A 149 1.04 2.40 10.04
CA PHE A 149 -0.06 1.56 9.55
C PHE A 149 -0.86 0.95 10.72
N GLU A 150 -0.21 0.57 11.82
CA GLU A 150 -0.92 0.07 13.01
C GLU A 150 -1.82 1.13 13.64
N GLU A 151 -1.33 2.37 13.77
CA GLU A 151 -2.12 3.50 14.28
C GLU A 151 -3.27 3.85 13.35
N TYR A 152 -3.05 3.84 12.03
CA TYR A 152 -4.11 3.99 11.03
C TYR A 152 -5.21 2.93 11.24
N LEU A 153 -4.85 1.65 11.35
CA LEU A 153 -5.81 0.56 11.58
C LEU A 153 -6.60 0.75 12.87
N ARG A 154 -5.95 1.20 13.96
CA ARG A 154 -6.62 1.44 15.24
C ARG A 154 -7.67 2.55 15.20
N LYS A 155 -7.60 3.44 14.21
CA LYS A 155 -8.57 4.52 13.99
C LYS A 155 -9.77 4.09 13.13
N GLN A 156 -9.67 2.94 12.45
CA GLN A 156 -10.76 2.43 11.62
C GLN A 156 -11.82 1.72 12.45
N ASP A 157 -13.04 1.67 11.93
CA ASP A 157 -14.09 0.86 12.52
C ASP A 157 -13.83 -0.64 12.25
N MET A 158 -14.18 -1.48 13.23
CA MET A 158 -13.92 -2.92 13.17
C MET A 158 -14.69 -3.61 12.05
N GLU A 159 -15.87 -3.10 11.68
CA GLU A 159 -16.69 -3.69 10.62
C GLU A 159 -15.99 -3.54 9.26
N THR A 160 -15.46 -2.35 8.96
CA THR A 160 -14.64 -2.07 7.77
C THR A 160 -13.42 -2.98 7.71
N LEU A 161 -12.66 -3.11 8.81
CA LEU A 161 -11.46 -3.95 8.84
C LEU A 161 -11.73 -5.44 8.59
N LEU A 162 -12.95 -5.91 8.89
CA LEU A 162 -13.36 -7.31 8.74
C LEU A 162 -14.19 -7.56 7.46
N SER A 163 -14.56 -6.53 6.70
CA SER A 163 -15.48 -6.63 5.56
C SER A 163 -14.80 -6.60 4.19
N PHE A 164 -13.48 -6.38 4.12
CA PHE A 164 -12.75 -6.39 2.85
C PHE A 164 -13.00 -7.66 2.03
N GLN A 165 -13.23 -7.49 0.73
CA GLN A 165 -13.40 -8.57 -0.24
C GLN A 165 -12.42 -8.41 -1.40
N TYR A 166 -12.21 -9.49 -2.17
CA TYR A 166 -11.56 -9.38 -3.47
C TYR A 166 -12.60 -8.91 -4.49
N GLY A 167 -12.35 -7.76 -5.09
CA GLY A 167 -13.20 -7.18 -6.12
C GLY A 167 -12.63 -5.84 -6.57
N LEU A 168 -12.94 -5.42 -7.80
CA LEU A 168 -12.79 -4.02 -8.17
C LEU A 168 -13.72 -3.21 -7.25
N PRO A 169 -13.32 -2.01 -6.79
CA PRO A 169 -14.24 -1.15 -6.06
C PRO A 169 -15.52 -0.99 -6.90
N GLU A 170 -16.67 -1.19 -6.27
CA GLU A 170 -17.94 -0.88 -6.94
C GLU A 170 -17.87 0.56 -7.40
N LEU A 171 -18.02 0.79 -8.71
CA LEU A 171 -18.10 2.14 -9.25
C LEU A 171 -19.17 2.88 -8.44
N PRO A 172 -18.88 4.06 -7.88
CA PRO A 172 -19.85 4.80 -7.12
C PRO A 172 -21.10 4.94 -7.98
N SER A 173 -22.25 4.51 -7.44
CA SER A 173 -23.53 4.68 -8.08
C SER A 173 -23.67 6.17 -8.40
N ARG A 174 -23.83 6.51 -9.68
CA ARG A 174 -24.08 7.89 -10.10
C ARG A 174 -25.30 8.38 -9.32
N LYS A 175 -25.07 9.24 -8.33
CA LYS A 175 -26.12 10.03 -7.68
C LYS A 175 -26.58 11.13 -8.64
#